data_AF-A0A7L0UU14-F1
#
_entry.id   AF-A0A7L0UU14-F1
#
_cell.length_a   1.000
_cell.length_b   1.000
_cell.length_c   1.000
_cell.angle_alpha   90.00
_cell.angle_beta   90.00
_cell.angle_gamma   90.00
#
_symmetry.space_group_name_H-M   'P 1'
#
loop_
_entity.id
_entity.type
_entity.pdbx_description
1 polymer ?
#
loop_
_entity_poly.entity_id
_entity_poly.type
_entity_poly.pdbx_seq_one_letter_code
_entity_poly.pdbx_strand_id
1 'polypeptide(L)'
;DSFDYKTFFAKVGLNSKPKDQVGKVFRILDKRSNGFIEEEDLIVFLKNFSASARALTDAETEAFLAAGDSDGDGKMGVDGKTALIKM
;
A
#
# COMPACT_ATOMS: atom_id res chain seq x y z
N ASP A 1 -6.96 6.72 14.96
CA ASP A 1 -6.46 5.86 13.86
C ASP A 1 -6.05 4.50 14.39
N SER A 2 -6.21 3.43 13.60
CA SER A 2 -6.02 2.03 14.05
C SER A 2 -5.32 1.13 13.02
N PHE A 3 -5.23 1.57 11.77
CA PHE A 3 -4.52 0.86 10.72
C PHE A 3 -3.02 1.06 10.86
N ASP A 4 -2.26 -0.04 10.77
CA ASP A 4 -0.80 -0.05 10.72
C ASP A 4 -0.39 -0.97 9.58
N TYR A 5 0.29 -0.39 8.57
CA TYR A 5 0.64 -1.10 7.34
C TYR A 5 1.60 -2.27 7.59
N LYS A 6 2.53 -2.14 8.55
CA LYS A 6 3.49 -3.21 8.90
C LYS A 6 2.78 -4.42 9.47
N THR A 7 1.95 -4.19 10.49
CA THR A 7 1.14 -5.23 11.12
C THR A 7 0.15 -5.84 10.13
N PHE A 8 -0.44 -5.03 9.25
CA PHE A 8 -1.32 -5.53 8.20
C PHE A 8 -0.60 -6.51 7.27
N PHE A 9 0.52 -6.09 6.66
CA PHE A 9 1.26 -6.92 5.72
C PHE A 9 1.81 -8.21 6.35
N ALA A 10 2.23 -8.15 7.61
CA ALA A 10 2.60 -9.33 8.38
C ALA A 10 1.40 -10.27 8.60
N LYS A 11 0.25 -9.75 9.03
CA LYS A 11 -0.96 -10.55 9.30
C LYS A 11 -1.56 -11.18 8.06
N VAL A 12 -1.56 -10.48 6.92
CA VAL A 12 -2.03 -11.05 5.64
C VAL A 12 -0.95 -11.89 4.95
N GLY A 13 0.25 -11.99 5.53
CA GLY A 13 1.35 -12.83 5.07
C GLY A 13 2.04 -12.33 3.80
N LEU A 14 1.83 -11.08 3.40
CA LEU A 14 2.42 -10.50 2.19
C LEU A 14 3.93 -10.29 2.32
N ASN A 15 4.43 -9.99 3.52
CA ASN A 15 5.86 -9.82 3.77
C ASN A 15 6.70 -11.07 3.45
N SER A 16 6.12 -12.25 3.62
CA SER A 16 6.74 -13.55 3.33
C SER A 16 6.70 -13.94 1.84
N LYS A 17 5.91 -13.26 1.00
CA LYS A 17 5.73 -13.66 -0.42
C LYS A 17 6.93 -13.29 -1.30
N PRO A 18 7.21 -14.04 -2.39
CA PRO A 18 8.23 -13.66 -3.37
C PRO A 18 7.98 -12.27 -3.97
N LYS A 19 9.05 -11.60 -4.42
CA LYS A 19 8.96 -10.25 -5.01
C LYS A 19 7.95 -10.16 -6.16
N ASP A 20 7.83 -11.23 -6.95
CA ASP A 20 6.92 -11.30 -8.10
C ASP A 20 5.44 -11.28 -7.67
N GLN A 21 5.12 -11.94 -6.56
CA GLN A 21 3.77 -11.95 -5.99
C GLN A 21 3.45 -10.62 -5.32
N VAL A 22 4.43 -10.04 -4.64
CA VAL A 22 4.36 -8.70 -4.07
C VAL A 22 4.09 -7.66 -5.18
N GLY A 23 4.79 -7.77 -6.32
CA GLY A 23 4.56 -6.96 -7.53
C GLY A 23 3.14 -7.07 -8.10
N LYS A 24 2.52 -8.26 -8.05
CA LYS A 24 1.12 -8.45 -8.49
C LYS A 24 0.13 -7.73 -7.59
N VAL A 25 0.32 -7.77 -6.28
CA VAL A 25 -0.52 -7.02 -5.34
C VAL A 25 -0.44 -5.53 -5.64
N PHE A 26 0.76 -5.01 -5.93
CA PHE A 26 0.91 -3.60 -6.29
C PHE A 26 0.18 -3.20 -7.57
N ARG A 27 0.17 -4.06 -8.59
CA ARG A 27 -0.63 -3.80 -9.80
C ARG A 27 -2.14 -3.78 -9.56
N ILE A 28 -2.61 -4.47 -8.52
CA ILE A 28 -4.03 -4.42 -8.13
C ILE A 28 -4.33 -3.10 -7.41
N LEU A 29 -3.37 -2.56 -6.67
CA LEU A 29 -3.51 -1.31 -5.92
C LEU A 29 -3.39 -0.06 -6.80
N ASP A 30 -2.51 -0.06 -7.80
CA ASP A 30 -2.37 1.01 -8.80
C ASP A 30 -3.56 0.98 -9.77
N LYS A 31 -4.67 1.61 -9.37
CA LYS A 31 -5.92 1.57 -10.16
C LYS A 31 -5.81 2.33 -11.47
N ARG A 32 -4.92 3.32 -11.53
CA ARG A 32 -4.69 4.14 -12.71
C ARG A 32 -3.71 3.50 -13.68
N SER A 33 -3.04 2.43 -13.27
CA SER A 33 -1.97 1.77 -14.03
C SER A 33 -0.89 2.78 -14.49
N ASN A 34 -0.63 3.80 -13.68
CA ASN A 34 0.33 4.86 -13.98
C ASN A 34 1.74 4.53 -13.46
N GLY A 35 1.90 3.40 -12.77
CA GLY A 35 3.16 2.94 -12.18
C GLY A 35 3.35 3.38 -10.73
N PHE A 36 2.47 4.23 -10.21
CA PHE A 36 2.55 4.86 -8.90
C PHE A 36 1.34 4.48 -8.03
N ILE A 37 1.46 4.63 -6.72
CA ILE A 37 0.31 4.56 -5.82
C ILE A 37 0.18 5.95 -5.21
N GLU A 38 -0.97 6.56 -5.45
CA GLU A 38 -1.32 7.90 -4.97
C GLU A 38 -2.25 7.79 -3.75
N GLU A 39 -2.53 8.92 -3.11
CA GLU A 39 -3.41 8.99 -1.93
C GLU A 39 -4.79 8.38 -2.20
N GLU A 40 -5.36 8.63 -3.39
CA GLU A 40 -6.68 8.14 -3.77
C GLU A 40 -6.73 6.63 -4.00
N ASP A 41 -5.59 5.99 -4.27
CA ASP A 41 -5.48 4.54 -4.34
C ASP A 41 -5.42 3.92 -2.93
N LEU A 42 -4.75 4.61 -2.01
CA LEU A 42 -4.56 4.18 -0.62
C LEU A 42 -5.84 4.31 0.22
N ILE A 43 -6.66 5.33 -0.02
CA ILE A 43 -7.91 5.52 0.76
C ILE A 43 -8.86 4.30 0.66
N VAL A 44 -8.82 3.59 -0.48
CA VAL A 44 -9.59 2.38 -0.74
C VAL A 44 -8.76 1.09 -0.64
N PHE A 45 -7.55 1.16 -0.07
CA PHE A 45 -6.61 0.04 0.03
C PHE A 45 -7.26 -1.24 0.60
N LEU A 46 -7.92 -1.12 1.76
CA LEU A 46 -8.56 -2.28 2.42
C LEU A 46 -9.70 -2.88 1.60
N LYS A 47 -10.35 -2.08 0.75
CA LYS A 47 -11.45 -2.54 -0.11
C LYS A 47 -10.98 -3.50 -1.22
N ASN A 48 -9.69 -3.47 -1.57
CA ASN A 48 -9.10 -4.43 -2.50
C ASN A 48 -8.97 -5.84 -1.88
N PHE A 49 -9.01 -5.95 -0.55
CA PHE A 49 -8.97 -7.23 0.17
C PHE A 49 -10.37 -7.73 0.54
N SER A 50 -11.28 -6.81 0.89
CA SER A 50 -12.69 -7.11 1.13
C SER A 50 -13.55 -5.93 0.76
N ALA A 51 -14.53 -6.13 -0.13
CA ALA A 51 -15.41 -5.04 -0.60
C ALA A 51 -16.18 -4.33 0.53
N SER A 52 -16.40 -5.00 1.66
CA SER A 52 -17.06 -4.43 2.85
C SER A 52 -16.12 -3.71 3.81
N ALA A 53 -14.82 -3.68 3.54
CA ALA A 53 -13.86 -2.99 4.38
C ALA A 53 -14.07 -1.46 4.36
N ARG A 54 -13.71 -0.82 5.47
CA ARG A 54 -13.72 0.64 5.57
C ARG A 54 -12.65 1.27 4.66
N ALA A 55 -12.85 2.53 4.31
CA ALA A 55 -11.77 3.36 3.80
C ALA A 55 -10.74 3.64 4.91
N LEU A 56 -9.49 3.90 4.51
CA LEU A 56 -8.52 4.51 5.42
C LEU A 56 -8.95 5.95 5.75
N THR A 57 -8.57 6.43 6.93
CA THR A 57 -8.69 7.86 7.26
C THR A 57 -7.58 8.64 6.57
N ASP A 58 -7.72 9.96 6.48
CA ASP A 58 -6.68 10.83 5.90
C ASP A 58 -5.33 10.62 6.61
N ALA A 59 -5.34 10.60 7.95
CA ALA A 59 -4.15 10.34 8.76
C ALA A 59 -3.52 8.96 8.51
N GLU A 60 -4.32 7.91 8.33
CA GLU A 60 -3.81 6.57 7.98
C GLU A 60 -3.23 6.52 6.57
N THR A 61 -3.83 7.28 5.64
CA THR A 61 -3.44 7.35 4.24
C THR A 61 -2.13 8.12 4.09
N GLU A 62 -2.01 9.28 4.71
CA GLU A 62 -0.79 10.08 4.77
C GLU A 62 0.37 9.30 5.41
N ALA A 63 0.13 8.65 6.55
CA ALA A 63 1.16 7.86 7.22
C ALA A 63 1.63 6.68 6.36
N PHE A 64 0.72 6.06 5.61
CA PHE A 64 1.06 4.95 4.73
C PHE A 64 1.81 5.43 3.48
N LEU A 65 1.39 6.56 2.88
CA LEU A 65 2.07 7.16 1.74
C LEU A 65 3.49 7.59 2.13
N ALA A 66 3.64 8.34 3.21
CA ALA A 66 4.94 8.82 3.71
C ALA A 66 5.92 7.68 4.04
N ALA A 67 5.42 6.51 4.40
CA ALA A 67 6.27 5.35 4.66
C ALA A 67 6.86 4.72 3.40
N GLY A 68 6.29 4.98 2.22
CA GLY A 68 6.76 4.44 0.94
C GLY A 68 7.22 5.48 -0.07
N ASP A 69 6.84 6.73 0.11
CA ASP A 69 7.34 7.87 -0.65
C ASP A 69 8.73 8.26 -0.14
N SER A 70 9.75 7.63 -0.73
CA SER A 70 11.14 7.79 -0.30
C SER A 70 11.80 9.07 -0.81
N ASP A 71 11.26 9.67 -1.87
CA ASP A 71 11.78 10.86 -2.54
C ASP A 71 10.92 12.11 -2.34
N GLY A 72 9.76 11.98 -1.68
CA GLY A 72 8.91 13.09 -1.27
C GLY A 72 8.12 13.70 -2.42
N ASP A 73 7.82 12.94 -3.47
CA ASP A 73 7.13 13.42 -4.66
C ASP A 73 5.59 13.26 -4.58
N GLY A 74 5.10 12.82 -3.43
CA GLY A 74 3.68 12.62 -3.13
C GLY A 74 3.11 11.31 -3.70
N LYS A 75 3.95 10.41 -4.21
CA LYS A 75 3.50 9.13 -4.77
C LYS A 75 4.50 8.02 -4.52
N MET A 76 3.98 6.81 -4.31
CA MET A 76 4.83 5.67 -4.02
C MET A 76 5.28 4.99 -5.31
N GLY A 77 6.59 4.91 -5.54
CA GLY A 77 7.22 4.16 -6.65
C GLY A 77 7.39 2.65 -6.37
N VAL A 78 7.84 1.88 -7.36
CA VAL A 78 8.00 0.41 -7.26
C VAL A 78 9.01 -0.02 -6.18
N ASP A 79 10.07 0.76 -5.98
CA ASP A 79 11.10 0.44 -4.98
C ASP A 79 10.61 0.70 -3.55
N GLY A 80 10.00 1.87 -3.30
CA GLY A 80 9.38 2.19 -2.01
C GLY A 80 8.27 1.22 -1.63
N LYS A 81 7.45 0.83 -2.61
CA LYS A 81 6.45 -0.26 -2.50
C LYS A 81 7.07 -1.56 -1.98
N THR A 82 8.09 -2.07 -2.67
CA THR A 82 8.69 -3.37 -2.33
C THR A 82 9.33 -3.35 -0.95
N ALA A 83 9.97 -2.25 -0.57
CA ALA A 83 10.53 -2.06 0.76
C ALA A 83 9.44 -2.13 1.84
N LEU A 84 8.33 -1.40 1.66
CA LEU A 84 7.20 -1.35 2.59
C LEU A 84 6.60 -2.71 2.94
N ILE A 85 6.38 -3.56 1.92
CA ILE A 85 5.80 -4.89 2.15
C ILE A 85 6.81 -5.84 2.79
N LYS A 86 8.11 -5.64 2.56
CA LYS A 86 9.17 -6.52 3.04
C LYS A 86 9.68 -6.19 4.45
N MET A 87 9.21 -5.10 5.05
CA MET A 87 9.51 -4.72 6.44
C MET A 87 8.93 -5.66 7.48
#